data_AF-A0A9D9CEF4-F1
#
_entry.id   AF-A0A9D9CEF4-F1
#
_cell.length_a   1.000
_cell.length_b   1.000
_cell.length_c   1.000
_cell.angle_alpha   90.00
_cell.angle_beta   90.00
_cell.angle_gamma   90.00
#
_symmetry.space_group_name_H-M   'P 1'
#
loop_
_entity.id
_entity.type
_entity.pdbx_description
1 polymer ?
#
loop_
_entity_poly.entity_id
_entity_poly.type
_entity_poly.pdbx_seq_one_letter_code
_entity_poly.pdbx_strand_id
1 'polypeptide(L)'
;MKETKIIQDIMENSTPKVTLDVLRDRLGHKHISGVSERLRGKSMKVDTFVSFLDALGYEVIVQPKTAREPREGCYKVGGDE
;
A
#
# COMPACT_ATOMS: atom_id res chain seq x y z
N MET A 1 -3.51 2.57 -13.31
CA MET A 1 -2.47 3.22 -12.48
C MET A 1 -1.49 2.14 -12.02
N LYS A 2 -0.19 2.44 -11.85
CA LYS A 2 0.80 1.47 -11.34
C LYS A 2 0.79 1.46 -9.80
N GLU A 3 1.21 0.36 -9.19
CA GLU A 3 1.26 0.13 -7.74
C GLU A 3 2.03 1.25 -7.02
N THR A 4 3.22 1.60 -7.53
CA THR A 4 4.04 2.69 -6.97
C THR A 4 3.35 4.04 -7.02
N LYS A 5 2.60 4.32 -8.09
CA LYS A 5 1.83 5.56 -8.24
C LYS A 5 0.64 5.61 -7.28
N ILE A 6 -0.01 4.48 -7.02
CA ILE A 6 -1.10 4.39 -6.04
C ILE A 6 -0.57 4.78 -4.65
N ILE A 7 0.57 4.23 -4.25
CA ILE A 7 1.17 4.57 -2.95
C ILE A 7 1.56 6.05 -2.88
N GLN A 8 2.22 6.58 -3.91
CA GLN A 8 2.63 7.99 -3.96
C GLN A 8 1.43 8.94 -3.88
N ASP A 9 0.36 8.62 -4.61
CA ASP A 9 -0.88 9.40 -4.59
C ASP A 9 -1.52 9.41 -3.20
N ILE A 10 -1.61 8.24 -2.54
CA ILE A 10 -2.08 8.14 -1.16
C ILE A 10 -1.23 8.98 -0.21
N MET A 11 0.10 8.89 -0.31
CA MET A 11 1.01 9.66 0.53
C MET A 11 0.82 11.18 0.33
N GLU A 12 0.69 11.64 -0.91
CA GLU A 12 0.52 13.05 -1.25
C GLU A 12 -0.83 13.63 -0.84
N ASN A 13 -1.91 12.82 -0.92
CA ASN A 13 -3.28 13.23 -0.63
C ASN A 13 -3.74 12.90 0.80
N SER A 14 -2.95 12.15 1.57
CA SER A 14 -3.20 11.92 2.99
C SER A 14 -3.13 13.20 3.82
N THR A 15 -3.94 13.28 4.88
CA THR A 15 -3.92 14.39 5.85
C THR A 15 -3.79 13.84 7.27
N PRO A 16 -2.67 14.09 7.98
CA PRO A 16 -1.48 14.80 7.51
C PRO A 16 -0.74 14.03 6.40
N LYS A 17 0.01 14.76 5.57
CA LYS A 17 0.82 14.16 4.49
C LYS A 17 1.80 13.14 5.07
N VAL A 18 1.82 11.94 4.51
CA VAL A 18 2.75 10.89 4.89
C VAL A 18 4.07 11.08 4.13
N THR A 19 5.17 11.32 4.86
CA THR A 19 6.52 11.39 4.29
C THR A 19 7.16 9.99 4.20
N LEU A 20 8.29 9.89 3.49
CA LEU A 20 9.07 8.63 3.45
C LEU A 20 9.55 8.19 4.84
N ASP A 21 9.88 9.14 5.73
CA ASP A 21 10.24 8.85 7.12
C ASP A 21 9.08 8.24 7.90
N VAL A 22 7.89 8.85 7.79
CA VAL A 22 6.70 8.32 8.46
C VAL A 22 6.36 6.93 7.94
N LEU A 23 6.40 6.71 6.62
CA LEU A 23 6.14 5.40 6.05
C LEU A 23 7.19 4.36 6.46
N ARG A 24 8.47 4.73 6.50
CA ARG A 24 9.56 3.87 7.02
C ARG A 24 9.26 3.43 8.45
N ASP A 25 8.89 4.37 9.31
CA ASP A 25 8.65 4.09 10.73
C ASP A 25 7.47 3.14 10.93
N ARG A 26 6.39 3.35 10.16
CA ARG A 26 5.22 2.45 10.19
C ARG A 26 5.53 1.05 9.67
N LEU A 27 6.43 0.92 8.70
CA LEU A 27 6.89 -0.37 8.17
C LEU A 27 7.98 -1.04 9.01
N GLY A 28 8.48 -0.39 10.08
CA GLY A 28 9.57 -0.92 10.90
C GLY A 28 10.91 -1.04 10.16
N HIS A 29 11.13 -0.29 9.09
CA HIS A 29 12.37 -0.36 8.31
C HIS A 29 13.50 0.46 8.97
N LYS A 30 14.71 -0.09 8.99
CA LYS A 30 15.89 0.60 9.57
C LYS A 30 16.34 1.82 8.75
N HIS A 31 16.10 1.83 7.44
CA HIS A 31 16.61 2.86 6.53
C HIS A 31 15.55 3.33 5.53
N ILE A 32 15.55 4.64 5.25
CA ILE A 32 14.63 5.29 4.30
C ILE A 32 14.89 4.83 2.86
N SER A 33 16.17 4.57 2.52
CA SER A 33 16.57 4.16 1.17
C SER A 33 15.81 2.93 0.69
N GLY A 34 15.58 1.95 1.58
CA GLY A 34 14.81 0.75 1.25
C GLY A 34 13.36 1.04 0.84
N VAL A 35 12.73 2.06 1.43
CA VAL A 35 11.36 2.50 1.04
C VAL A 35 11.42 3.29 -0.27
N SER A 36 12.38 4.20 -0.41
CA SER A 36 12.54 5.03 -1.62
C SER A 36 12.83 4.21 -2.87
N GLU A 37 13.72 3.22 -2.77
CA GLU A 37 14.06 2.31 -3.87
C GLU A 37 12.84 1.50 -4.32
N ARG A 38 12.03 1.01 -3.38
CA ARG A 38 10.79 0.27 -3.68
C ARG A 38 9.77 1.15 -4.40
N LEU A 39 9.65 2.42 -4.04
CA LEU A 39 8.73 3.37 -4.70
C LEU A 39 9.22 3.84 -6.06
N ARG A 40 10.53 3.82 -6.33
CA ARG A 40 11.13 4.16 -7.63
C ARG A 40 11.29 2.95 -8.55
N GLY A 41 11.07 1.74 -8.04
CA GLY A 41 11.21 0.49 -8.78
C GLY A 41 10.25 0.38 -9.98
N LYS A 42 10.63 -0.45 -10.95
CA LYS A 42 9.82 -0.73 -12.16
C LYS A 42 8.54 -1.50 -11.83
N SER A 43 8.61 -2.36 -10.82
CA SER A 43 7.52 -3.22 -10.35
C SER A 43 7.65 -3.43 -8.83
N MET A 44 6.52 -3.53 -8.14
CA MET A 44 6.47 -3.85 -6.72
C MET A 44 5.95 -5.27 -6.54
N LYS A 45 6.55 -6.03 -5.63
CA LYS A 45 6.02 -7.35 -5.25
C LYS A 45 4.69 -7.17 -4.51
N VAL A 46 3.78 -8.13 -4.66
CA VAL A 46 2.42 -8.06 -4.08
C VAL A 46 2.47 -7.97 -2.56
N ASP A 47 3.33 -8.77 -1.90
CA ASP A 47 3.56 -8.73 -0.45
C ASP A 47 3.93 -7.33 0.06
N THR A 48 4.83 -6.66 -0.65
CA THR A 48 5.34 -5.33 -0.34
C THR A 48 4.25 -4.29 -0.55
N PHE A 49 3.47 -4.42 -1.63
CA PHE A 49 2.37 -3.51 -1.93
C PHE A 49 1.28 -3.58 -0.86
N VAL A 50 0.88 -4.79 -0.46
CA VAL A 50 -0.08 -5.00 0.63
C VAL A 50 0.44 -4.42 1.94
N SER A 51 1.70 -4.69 2.29
CA SER A 51 2.32 -4.15 3.52
C SER A 51 2.35 -2.61 3.53
N PHE A 52 2.61 -1.98 2.38
CA PHE A 52 2.63 -0.52 2.27
C PHE A 52 1.23 0.07 2.43
N LEU A 53 0.22 -0.55 1.84
CA LEU A 53 -1.16 -0.11 1.99
C LEU A 53 -1.65 -0.26 3.43
N ASP A 54 -1.34 -1.38 4.07
CA ASP A 54 -1.69 -1.62 5.48
C ASP A 54 -1.05 -0.56 6.41
N ALA A 55 0.24 -0.28 6.24
CA ALA A 55 0.94 0.80 6.96
C ALA A 55 0.35 2.20 6.69
N LEU A 56 -0.32 2.40 5.55
CA LEU A 56 -1.01 3.63 5.20
C LEU A 56 -2.47 3.65 5.66
N GLY A 57 -2.98 2.56 6.24
CA GLY A 57 -4.37 2.43 6.71
C GLY A 57 -5.35 2.03 5.60
N TYR A 58 -4.88 1.39 4.54
CA TYR A 58 -5.69 0.92 3.41
C TYR A 58 -5.76 -0.61 3.42
N GLU A 59 -6.91 -1.15 3.02
CA GLU A 59 -7.08 -2.58 2.79
C GLU A 59 -7.01 -2.94 1.30
N VAL A 60 -6.52 -4.15 1.01
CA VAL A 60 -6.53 -4.72 -0.34
C VAL A 60 -7.66 -5.72 -0.44
N ILE A 61 -8.57 -5.50 -1.38
CA ILE A 61 -9.72 -6.37 -1.64
C ILE A 61 -9.61 -6.95 -3.05
N VAL A 62 -9.68 -8.28 -3.15
CA VAL A 62 -9.92 -9.00 -4.40
C VAL A 62 -11.42 -9.18 -4.55
N GLN A 63 -11.99 -8.55 -5.58
CA GLN A 63 -13.43 -8.62 -5.86
C GLN A 63 -13.71 -8.98 -7.33
N PRO A 64 -14.86 -9.60 -7.64
CA PRO A 64 -15.32 -9.77 -9.01
C PRO A 64 -15.43 -8.43 -9.73
N LYS A 65 -15.08 -8.38 -11.02
CA LYS A 65 -15.15 -7.13 -11.83
C LYS A 65 -16.57 -6.57 -11.95
N THR A 66 -17.59 -7.41 -11.75
CA THR A 66 -19.01 -7.03 -11.77
C THR A 66 -19.48 -6.44 -10.44
N ALA A 67 -18.70 -6.55 -9.37
CA ALA A 67 -19.03 -5.98 -8.08
C ALA A 67 -18.84 -4.46 -8.11
N ARG A 68 -19.90 -3.73 -7.72
CA ARG A 68 -19.86 -2.28 -7.55
C ARG A 68 -19.42 -1.84 -6.15
N GLU A 69 -19.54 -2.73 -5.17
CA GLU A 69 -19.17 -2.54 -3.76
C GLU A 69 -18.58 -3.85 -3.24
N PRO A 70 -17.73 -3.81 -2.19
CA PRO A 70 -17.32 -5.01 -1.48
C PRO A 70 -18.56 -5.75 -0.99
N ARG A 71 -18.79 -6.95 -1.51
CA ARG A 71 -19.96 -7.78 -1.25
C ARG A 71 -19.54 -9.24 -1.07
N GLU A 72 -20.51 -10.11 -0.79
CA GLU A 72 -20.32 -11.56 -0.72
C GLU A 72 -19.47 -12.06 -1.91
N GLY A 73 -18.39 -12.80 -1.62
CA GLY A 73 -17.41 -13.26 -2.62
C GLY A 73 -16.18 -12.35 -2.83
N CYS A 74 -15.99 -11.32 -2.00
CA CYS A 74 -14.74 -10.56 -1.94
C CYS A 74 -13.77 -11.18 -0.92
N TYR A 75 -12.47 -11.09 -1.20
CA TYR A 75 -11.41 -11.58 -0.32
C TYR A 75 -10.52 -10.42 0.10
N LYS A 76 -10.38 -10.20 1.40
CA LYS A 76 -9.35 -9.31 1.94
C LYS A 76 -7.98 -9.98 1.80
N VAL A 77 -7.00 -9.25 1.31
CA VAL A 77 -5.61 -9.72 1.16
C VAL A 77 -4.78 -9.11 2.30
N GLY A 78 -4.23 -9.98 3.15
CA GLY A 78 -3.49 -9.57 4.35
C GLY A 78 -4.40 -9.27 5.55
N GLY A 79 -3.85 -9.45 6.74
CA GLY A 79 -4.57 -9.35 8.02
C GLY A 79 -4.93 -10.73 8.56
N ASP A 80 -3.97 -11.36 9.24
CA ASP A 80 -4.09 -12.38 10.30
C ASP A 80 -2.65 -12.87 10.61
N GLU A 81 -1.80 -11.99 11.15
CA GLU A 81 -0.61 -12.32 11.95
C GLU A 81 -0.41 -11.29 13.06
#